data_AF-A0A6B2SGR5-F1
#
_entry.id   AF-A0A6B2SGR5-F1
#
_cell.length_a   1.000
_cell.length_b   1.000
_cell.length_c   1.000
_cell.angle_alpha   90.00
_cell.angle_beta   90.00
_cell.angle_gamma   90.00
#
_symmetry.space_group_name_H-M   'P 1'
#
loop_
_entity.id
_entity.type
_entity.pdbx_description
1 polymer ?
#
loop_
_entity_poly.entity_id
_entity_poly.type
_entity_poly.pdbx_seq_one_letter_code
_entity_poly.pdbx_strand_id
1 'polypeptide(L)'
;PLGIELPAAHAPLAPARPERVDVPALKVRAPVTARGLDADGAIDPPPFADSGTVGWYGGGTRPGAPGAALFVGHVDTETERAVFYDLSTLRPGEKVEVARADGRTAEFTVEDVQVVDRERFDAKQAYGPHEDGRAELRLITCGGTFDKNARTYTANVIVSAYLTGVSDS
;
A
#
# COMPACT_ATOMS: atom_id res chain seq x y z
N PRO A 1 -1.08 12.66 -22.25
CA PRO A 1 -2.53 12.99 -22.23
C PRO A 1 -2.91 13.68 -20.92
N LEU A 2 -3.36 14.93 -21.02
CA LEU A 2 -4.15 15.77 -20.08
C LEU A 2 -4.15 15.42 -18.58
N GLY A 3 -3.60 16.35 -17.78
CA GLY A 3 -4.24 16.98 -16.63
C GLY A 3 -5.41 16.25 -15.95
N ILE A 4 -5.13 15.17 -15.23
CA ILE A 4 -6.01 14.78 -14.12
C ILE A 4 -5.64 15.70 -12.96
N GLU A 5 -6.52 16.65 -12.68
CA GLU A 5 -6.46 17.43 -11.45
C GLU A 5 -6.76 16.47 -10.29
N LEU A 6 -5.73 16.15 -9.52
CA LEU A 6 -5.90 15.34 -8.33
C LEU A 6 -6.60 16.19 -7.26
N PRO A 7 -7.48 15.59 -6.44
CA PRO A 7 -8.19 16.30 -5.37
C PRO A 7 -7.21 16.92 -4.37
N ALA A 8 -7.62 18.03 -3.72
CA ALA A 8 -6.84 18.61 -2.64
C ALA A 8 -6.64 17.61 -1.48
N ALA A 9 -5.48 17.68 -0.82
CA ALA A 9 -5.22 16.85 0.35
C ALA A 9 -6.18 17.21 1.50
N HIS A 10 -6.71 16.20 2.16
CA HIS A 10 -7.53 16.35 3.36
C HIS A 10 -6.62 16.48 4.59
N ALA A 11 -7.08 17.21 5.61
CA ALA A 11 -6.37 17.31 6.87
C ALA A 11 -6.17 15.91 7.51
N PRO A 12 -5.02 15.62 8.13
CA PRO A 12 -4.81 14.35 8.81
C PRO A 12 -5.86 14.07 9.89
N LEU A 13 -6.15 12.79 10.08
CA LEU A 13 -7.09 12.25 11.04
C LEU A 13 -6.36 11.83 12.31
N ALA A 14 -7.12 11.73 13.42
CA ALA A 14 -6.61 11.10 14.63
C ALA A 14 -6.14 9.66 14.34
N PRO A 15 -5.06 9.16 14.97
CA PRO A 15 -4.51 7.85 14.61
C PRO A 15 -5.39 6.66 15.03
N ALA A 16 -5.89 5.86 14.09
CA ALA A 16 -6.58 4.60 14.38
C ALA A 16 -6.01 3.42 13.58
N ARG A 17 -6.18 2.19 14.10
CA ARG A 17 -5.68 0.99 13.43
C ARG A 17 -6.51 0.69 12.18
N PRO A 18 -5.90 0.22 11.08
CA PRO A 18 -6.65 -0.30 9.94
C PRO A 18 -7.24 -1.67 10.26
N GLU A 19 -8.38 -1.96 9.65
CA GLU A 19 -9.05 -3.26 9.74
C GLU A 19 -9.21 -3.92 8.38
N ARG A 20 -9.42 -3.10 7.33
CA ARG A 20 -9.63 -3.56 5.95
C ARG A 20 -9.12 -2.52 4.98
N VAL A 21 -8.63 -2.98 3.83
CA VAL A 21 -8.33 -2.13 2.68
C VAL A 21 -9.19 -2.55 1.50
N ASP A 22 -9.76 -1.56 0.84
CA ASP A 22 -10.56 -1.71 -0.38
C ASP A 22 -9.85 -0.93 -1.50
N VAL A 23 -9.66 -1.58 -2.65
CA VAL A 23 -9.12 -0.96 -3.88
C VAL A 23 -10.09 -1.26 -5.02
N PRO A 24 -11.12 -0.40 -5.22
CA PRO A 24 -12.21 -0.69 -6.14
C PRO A 24 -11.77 -0.98 -7.58
N ALA A 25 -10.78 -0.25 -8.08
CA ALA A 25 -10.23 -0.43 -9.43
C ALA A 25 -9.65 -1.85 -9.66
N LEU A 26 -9.16 -2.48 -8.59
CA LEU A 26 -8.60 -3.83 -8.61
C LEU A 26 -9.60 -4.89 -8.11
N LYS A 27 -10.81 -4.50 -7.71
CA LYS A 27 -11.79 -5.36 -7.03
C LYS A 27 -11.23 -6.03 -5.77
N VAL A 28 -10.30 -5.37 -5.09
CA VAL A 28 -9.71 -5.86 -3.84
C VAL A 28 -10.55 -5.40 -2.67
N ARG A 29 -10.84 -6.34 -1.77
CA ARG A 29 -11.40 -6.11 -0.44
C ARG A 29 -10.73 -7.08 0.52
N ALA A 30 -9.76 -6.61 1.29
CA ALA A 30 -8.84 -7.47 2.02
C ALA A 30 -8.74 -7.08 3.50
N PRO A 31 -8.75 -8.05 4.43
CA PRO A 31 -8.45 -7.78 5.83
C PRO A 31 -7.01 -7.28 5.98
N VAL A 32 -6.77 -6.43 6.97
CA VAL A 32 -5.45 -5.90 7.30
C VAL A 32 -4.96 -6.50 8.60
N THR A 33 -3.71 -6.98 8.61
CA THR A 33 -3.06 -7.52 9.81
C THR A 33 -1.78 -6.74 10.12
N ALA A 34 -1.49 -6.55 11.41
CA ALA A 34 -0.29 -5.83 11.84
C ALA A 34 0.95 -6.72 11.67
N ARG A 35 2.00 -6.15 11.07
CA ARG A 35 3.30 -6.77 10.81
C ARG A 35 4.45 -5.93 11.36
N GLY A 36 5.58 -6.59 11.60
CA GLY A 36 6.85 -5.96 11.96
C GLY A 36 7.74 -5.71 10.75
N LEU A 37 8.99 -5.36 11.02
CA LEU A 37 10.05 -5.38 10.02
C LEU A 37 10.88 -6.66 10.16
N ASP A 38 11.43 -7.14 9.06
CA ASP A 38 12.46 -8.18 9.06
C ASP A 38 13.86 -7.60 9.40
N ALA A 39 14.88 -8.45 9.32
CA ALA A 39 16.26 -8.07 9.64
C ALA A 39 16.86 -7.01 8.69
N ASP A 40 16.32 -6.90 7.47
CA ASP A 40 16.75 -5.94 6.45
C ASP A 40 15.93 -4.64 6.51
N GLY A 41 14.97 -4.56 7.44
CA GLY A 41 14.10 -3.40 7.62
C GLY A 41 12.93 -3.34 6.65
N ALA A 42 12.68 -4.39 5.88
CA ALA A 42 11.49 -4.52 5.05
C ALA A 42 10.31 -5.01 5.88
N ILE A 43 9.08 -4.67 5.48
CA ILE A 43 7.89 -5.11 6.22
C ILE A 43 7.68 -6.60 5.98
N ASP A 44 7.58 -7.37 7.06
CA ASP A 44 7.34 -8.81 7.01
C ASP A 44 5.95 -9.08 6.39
N PRO A 45 5.86 -9.67 5.18
CA PRO A 45 4.59 -9.86 4.51
C PRO A 45 3.67 -10.84 5.27
N PRO A 46 2.37 -10.89 4.93
CA PRO A 46 1.49 -11.95 5.40
C PRO A 46 2.00 -13.34 4.99
N PRO A 47 1.69 -14.41 5.74
CA PRO A 47 2.00 -15.78 5.30
C PRO A 47 1.39 -16.07 3.92
N PHE A 48 2.07 -16.85 3.07
CA PHE A 48 1.54 -17.22 1.75
C PHE A 48 0.20 -17.98 1.81
N ALA A 49 -0.07 -18.68 2.93
CA ALA A 49 -1.36 -19.32 3.19
C ALA A 49 -2.53 -18.31 3.33
N ASP A 50 -2.21 -17.04 3.60
CA ASP A 50 -3.15 -15.93 3.74
C ASP A 50 -2.98 -14.94 2.58
N SER A 51 -2.88 -15.44 1.34
CA SER A 51 -2.63 -14.68 0.09
C SER A 51 -3.63 -13.54 -0.18
N GLY A 52 -4.83 -13.60 0.42
CA GLY A 52 -5.86 -12.56 0.37
C GLY A 52 -5.77 -11.47 1.45
N THR A 53 -4.73 -11.50 2.31
CA THR A 53 -4.55 -10.55 3.42
C THR A 53 -3.49 -9.50 3.08
N VAL A 54 -3.65 -8.29 3.62
CA VAL A 54 -2.64 -7.22 3.54
C VAL A 54 -1.95 -7.03 4.89
N GLY A 55 -0.63 -6.96 4.87
CA GLY A 55 0.18 -6.62 6.03
C GLY A 55 0.35 -5.12 6.16
N TRP A 56 0.15 -4.56 7.35
CA TRP A 56 0.45 -3.16 7.66
C TRP A 56 1.60 -3.08 8.67
N TYR A 57 2.56 -2.18 8.47
CA TYR A 57 3.61 -1.96 9.45
C TYR A 57 3.07 -1.32 10.74
N GLY A 58 2.86 -2.14 11.77
CA GLY A 58 2.18 -1.75 12.99
C GLY A 58 2.96 -0.80 13.91
N GLY A 59 4.28 -0.74 13.74
CA GLY A 59 5.16 0.18 14.46
C GLY A 59 5.25 1.58 13.83
N GLY A 60 4.66 1.79 12.66
CA GLY A 60 4.74 3.03 11.90
C GLY A 60 3.49 3.91 11.99
N THR A 61 3.32 4.77 10.98
CA THR A 61 2.17 5.67 10.85
C THR A 61 0.88 4.88 10.70
N ARG A 62 -0.15 5.31 11.44
CA ARG A 62 -1.51 4.79 11.29
C ARG A 62 -2.19 5.46 10.10
N PRO A 63 -2.92 4.72 9.24
CA PRO A 63 -3.57 5.28 8.07
C PRO A 63 -4.47 6.47 8.40
N GLY A 64 -4.18 7.60 7.75
CA GLY A 64 -4.88 8.87 7.93
C GLY A 64 -4.18 9.81 8.90
N ALA A 65 -3.25 9.35 9.73
CA ALA A 65 -2.41 10.22 10.55
C ALA A 65 -1.30 10.87 9.71
N PRO A 66 -0.65 11.96 10.18
CA PRO A 66 0.48 12.57 9.49
C PRO A 66 1.65 11.57 9.32
N GLY A 67 2.21 11.51 8.11
CA GLY A 67 3.25 10.56 7.70
C GLY A 67 2.73 9.47 6.76
N ALA A 68 3.63 8.57 6.34
CA ALA A 68 3.30 7.46 5.44
C ALA A 68 2.94 6.19 6.23
N ALA A 69 1.73 5.66 6.02
CA ALA A 69 1.35 4.32 6.43
C ALA A 69 1.76 3.31 5.35
N LEU A 70 2.30 2.16 5.74
CA LEU A 70 2.95 1.22 4.81
C LEU A 70 2.24 -0.13 4.81
N PHE A 71 1.80 -0.55 3.62
CA PHE A 71 1.00 -1.75 3.38
C PHE A 71 1.75 -2.65 2.40
N VAL A 72 1.88 -3.94 2.72
CA VAL A 72 2.49 -4.97 1.88
C VAL A 72 1.52 -6.11 1.60
N GLY A 73 1.58 -6.64 0.40
CA GLY A 73 0.81 -7.82 -0.01
C GLY A 73 1.56 -8.58 -1.09
N HIS A 74 1.20 -9.85 -1.28
CA HIS A 74 1.79 -10.68 -2.33
C HIS A 74 1.20 -10.33 -3.71
N VAL A 75 2.02 -10.49 -4.74
CA VAL A 75 1.57 -10.47 -6.14
C VAL A 75 0.86 -11.79 -6.46
N ASP A 76 1.50 -12.92 -6.18
CA ASP A 76 0.94 -14.26 -6.32
C ASP A 76 1.52 -15.23 -5.28
N THR A 77 0.99 -16.44 -5.31
CA THR A 77 1.52 -17.62 -4.65
C THR A 77 2.04 -18.60 -5.70
N GLU A 78 2.55 -19.76 -5.29
CA GLU A 78 2.95 -20.81 -6.25
C GLU A 78 1.79 -21.31 -7.15
N THR A 79 0.53 -21.09 -6.76
CA THR A 79 -0.64 -21.68 -7.43
C THR A 79 -1.71 -20.69 -7.86
N GLU A 80 -1.72 -19.47 -7.33
CA GLU A 80 -2.81 -18.50 -7.55
C GLU A 80 -2.37 -17.04 -7.41
N ARG A 81 -3.14 -16.14 -8.01
CA ARG A 81 -2.98 -14.68 -7.84
C ARG A 81 -3.30 -14.27 -6.40
N ALA A 82 -2.56 -13.33 -5.86
CA ALA A 82 -2.74 -12.82 -4.51
C ALA A 82 -3.29 -11.38 -4.49
N VAL A 83 -3.44 -10.81 -3.29
CA VAL A 83 -4.17 -9.56 -3.06
C VAL A 83 -3.69 -8.36 -3.89
N PHE A 84 -2.39 -8.28 -4.21
CA PHE A 84 -1.80 -7.18 -4.97
C PHE A 84 -1.29 -7.61 -6.35
N TYR A 85 -1.84 -8.68 -6.93
CA TYR A 85 -1.47 -9.17 -8.26
C TYR A 85 -1.49 -8.06 -9.34
N ASP A 86 -2.57 -7.27 -9.38
CA ASP A 86 -2.78 -6.23 -10.39
C ASP A 86 -2.35 -4.83 -9.90
N LEU A 87 -1.56 -4.72 -8.82
CA LEU A 87 -1.25 -3.42 -8.19
C LEU A 87 -0.56 -2.43 -9.16
N SER A 88 0.31 -2.93 -10.05
CA SER A 88 1.00 -2.11 -11.06
C SER A 88 0.07 -1.52 -12.13
N THR A 89 -1.19 -1.94 -12.18
CA THR A 89 -2.17 -1.45 -13.16
C THR A 89 -2.94 -0.23 -12.66
N LEU A 90 -2.78 0.14 -11.39
CA LEU A 90 -3.36 1.34 -10.82
C LEU A 90 -2.87 2.59 -11.55
N ARG A 91 -3.69 3.63 -11.54
CA ARG A 91 -3.39 4.93 -12.16
C ARG A 91 -3.65 6.08 -11.19
N PRO A 92 -2.93 7.21 -11.34
CA PRO A 92 -3.25 8.42 -10.59
C PRO A 92 -4.73 8.80 -10.70
N GLY A 93 -5.32 9.20 -9.58
CA GLY A 93 -6.75 9.51 -9.44
C GLY A 93 -7.61 8.34 -8.91
N GLU A 94 -7.14 7.09 -9.00
CA GLU A 94 -7.85 5.94 -8.45
C GLU A 94 -7.82 5.93 -6.91
N LYS A 95 -8.83 5.30 -6.30
CA LYS A 95 -9.05 5.33 -4.85
C LYS A 95 -8.50 4.10 -4.14
N VAL A 96 -7.99 4.32 -2.93
CA VAL A 96 -7.69 3.30 -1.94
C VAL A 96 -8.40 3.70 -0.65
N GLU A 97 -9.23 2.81 -0.13
CA GLU A 97 -10.04 3.06 1.05
C GLU A 97 -9.56 2.17 2.20
N VAL A 98 -9.38 2.77 3.38
CA VAL A 98 -8.94 2.04 4.57
C VAL A 98 -10.01 2.18 5.64
N ALA A 99 -10.74 1.09 5.91
CA ALA A 99 -11.65 1.00 7.04
C ALA A 99 -10.84 0.87 8.34
N ARG A 100 -11.23 1.64 9.35
CA ARG A 100 -10.45 1.82 10.57
C ARG A 100 -11.27 1.50 11.81
N ALA A 101 -10.57 1.12 12.87
CA ALA A 101 -11.17 0.71 14.15
C ALA A 101 -11.93 1.82 14.89
N ASP A 102 -11.86 3.07 14.43
CA ASP A 102 -12.67 4.19 14.94
C ASP A 102 -14.02 4.35 14.20
N GLY A 103 -14.39 3.39 13.35
CA GLY A 103 -15.66 3.38 12.61
C GLY A 103 -15.67 4.30 11.39
N ARG A 104 -14.50 4.81 10.96
CA ARG A 104 -14.35 5.68 9.79
C ARG A 104 -13.54 5.00 8.71
N THR A 105 -13.81 5.40 7.48
CA THR A 105 -13.03 5.04 6.30
C THR A 105 -12.15 6.23 5.90
N ALA A 106 -10.83 6.01 5.85
CA ALA A 106 -9.89 6.98 5.28
C ALA A 106 -9.78 6.76 3.77
N GLU A 107 -10.07 7.80 2.98
CA GLU A 107 -10.09 7.72 1.51
C GLU A 107 -8.83 8.36 0.94
N PHE A 108 -7.98 7.54 0.31
CA PHE A 108 -6.75 7.96 -0.33
C PHE A 108 -6.92 7.99 -1.85
N THR A 109 -6.26 8.94 -2.51
CA THR A 109 -6.14 8.96 -3.97
C THR A 109 -4.70 8.66 -4.37
N VAL A 110 -4.55 7.73 -5.30
CA VAL A 110 -3.26 7.41 -5.93
C VAL A 110 -2.72 8.65 -6.63
N GLU A 111 -1.49 9.01 -6.32
CA GLU A 111 -0.76 10.11 -6.98
C GLU A 111 0.32 9.57 -7.92
N ASP A 112 0.88 8.40 -7.60
CA ASP A 112 2.03 7.84 -8.32
C ASP A 112 2.11 6.32 -8.20
N VAL A 113 2.64 5.68 -9.23
CA VAL A 113 2.90 4.23 -9.29
C VAL A 113 4.30 4.03 -9.87
N GLN A 114 5.20 3.52 -9.04
CA GLN A 114 6.59 3.27 -9.41
C GLN A 114 6.86 1.77 -9.50
N VAL A 115 7.65 1.36 -10.48
CA VAL A 115 8.24 0.03 -10.57
C VAL A 115 9.74 0.19 -10.40
N VAL A 116 10.27 -0.32 -9.29
CA VAL A 116 11.67 -0.16 -8.89
C VAL A 116 12.36 -1.51 -8.93
N ASP A 117 13.45 -1.61 -9.67
CA ASP A 117 14.27 -2.83 -9.69
C ASP A 117 14.68 -3.22 -8.26
N ARG A 118 14.60 -4.52 -7.95
CA ARG A 118 14.84 -5.03 -6.58
C ARG A 118 16.23 -4.65 -6.07
N GLU A 119 17.23 -4.65 -6.94
CA GLU A 119 18.62 -4.27 -6.60
C GLU A 119 18.78 -2.79 -6.26
N ARG A 120 17.80 -1.95 -6.65
CA ARG A 120 17.78 -0.50 -6.42
C ARG A 120 16.74 -0.10 -5.39
N PHE A 121 16.04 -1.06 -4.79
CA PHE A 121 15.02 -0.77 -3.79
C PHE A 121 15.67 -0.31 -2.50
N ASP A 122 15.50 0.97 -2.16
CA ASP A 122 15.84 1.53 -0.87
C ASP A 122 14.55 1.69 -0.05
N ALA A 123 14.40 0.86 0.99
CA ALA A 123 13.26 0.88 1.90
C ALA A 123 13.06 2.26 2.55
N LYS A 124 14.14 2.97 2.91
CA LYS A 124 14.02 4.30 3.54
C LYS A 124 13.43 5.31 2.57
N GLN A 125 13.87 5.27 1.31
CA GLN A 125 13.33 6.15 0.28
C GLN A 125 11.88 5.78 -0.06
N ALA A 126 11.56 4.49 -0.17
CA ALA A 126 10.22 4.02 -0.48
C ALA A 126 9.20 4.30 0.63
N TYR A 127 9.65 4.34 1.89
CA TYR A 127 8.78 4.47 3.06
C TYR A 127 8.63 5.92 3.56
N GLY A 128 9.49 6.83 3.11
CA GLY A 128 9.46 8.22 3.53
C GLY A 128 8.20 8.96 3.06
N PRO A 129 7.65 9.90 3.85
CA PRO A 129 6.60 10.78 3.37
C PRO A 129 7.16 11.68 2.24
N HIS A 130 6.33 11.97 1.24
CA HIS A 130 6.69 12.91 0.19
C HIS A 130 6.50 14.36 0.64
N GLU A 131 5.49 14.62 1.47
CA GLU A 131 5.19 15.95 2.00
C GLU A 131 5.07 15.95 3.53
N ASP A 132 5.76 16.91 4.17
CA ASP A 132 5.75 17.06 5.63
C ASP A 132 4.34 17.36 6.16
N GLY A 133 3.91 16.57 7.16
CA GLY A 133 2.61 16.74 7.82
C GLY A 133 1.41 16.21 7.03
N ARG A 134 1.60 15.70 5.81
CA ARG A 134 0.54 15.08 5.01
C ARG A 134 0.26 13.65 5.46
N ALA A 135 -0.99 13.20 5.37
CA ALA A 135 -1.36 11.81 5.60
C ALA A 135 -1.22 11.01 4.30
N GLU A 136 -0.29 10.07 4.29
CA GLU A 136 0.09 9.32 3.10
C GLU A 136 -0.04 7.80 3.30
N LEU A 137 -0.15 7.09 2.18
CA LEU A 137 -0.23 5.64 2.11
C LEU A 137 0.74 5.14 1.04
N ARG A 138 1.42 4.03 1.34
CA ARG A 138 2.21 3.24 0.41
C ARG A 138 1.66 1.83 0.36
N LEU A 139 1.29 1.37 -0.83
CA LEU A 139 0.99 -0.04 -1.09
C LEU A 139 2.14 -0.63 -1.87
N ILE A 140 2.65 -1.76 -1.40
CA ILE A 140 3.91 -2.34 -1.87
C ILE A 140 3.70 -3.82 -2.17
N THR A 141 4.19 -4.26 -3.32
CA THR A 141 4.20 -5.68 -3.70
C THR A 141 5.44 -5.99 -4.53
N CYS A 142 5.79 -7.28 -4.61
CA CYS A 142 6.74 -7.78 -5.60
C CYS A 142 6.19 -7.57 -7.02
N GLY A 143 7.06 -7.33 -7.99
CA GLY A 143 6.69 -7.14 -9.39
C GLY A 143 7.83 -7.39 -10.37
N GLY A 144 7.62 -7.03 -11.65
CA GLY A 144 8.57 -7.35 -12.71
C GLY A 144 8.47 -8.82 -13.14
N THR A 145 9.57 -9.37 -13.66
CA THR A 145 9.59 -10.77 -14.12
C THR A 145 9.97 -11.70 -12.98
N PHE A 146 9.38 -12.89 -12.93
CA PHE A 146 9.82 -13.92 -12.00
C PHE A 146 11.12 -14.56 -12.51
N ASP A 147 12.21 -14.36 -11.79
CA ASP A 147 13.47 -15.07 -12.01
C ASP A 147 13.36 -16.49 -11.43
N LYS A 148 13.30 -17.48 -12.33
CA LYS A 148 13.19 -18.90 -11.96
C LYS A 148 14.43 -19.46 -11.26
N ASN A 149 15.61 -18.91 -11.53
CA ASN A 149 16.86 -19.37 -10.93
C ASN A 149 16.98 -18.87 -9.49
N ALA A 150 16.69 -17.58 -9.29
CA ALA A 150 16.70 -16.96 -7.97
C ALA A 150 15.40 -17.15 -7.17
N ARG A 151 14.35 -17.71 -7.80
CA ARG A 151 12.99 -17.90 -7.26
C ARG A 151 12.41 -16.61 -6.66
N THR A 152 12.62 -15.48 -7.31
CA THR A 152 12.17 -14.17 -6.85
C THR A 152 11.75 -13.28 -8.01
N TYR A 153 10.92 -12.29 -7.70
CA TYR A 153 10.59 -11.19 -8.59
C TYR A 153 11.75 -10.20 -8.74
N THR A 154 11.87 -9.59 -9.92
CA THR A 154 12.98 -8.68 -10.26
C THR A 154 12.75 -7.24 -9.82
N ALA A 155 11.54 -6.86 -9.43
CA ALA A 155 11.20 -5.49 -9.06
C ALA A 155 10.22 -5.46 -7.87
N ASN A 156 10.03 -4.26 -7.32
CA ASN A 156 8.96 -3.91 -6.40
C ASN A 156 8.06 -2.85 -7.06
N VAL A 157 6.76 -2.97 -6.84
CA VAL A 157 5.78 -1.94 -7.21
C VAL A 157 5.45 -1.14 -5.97
N ILE A 158 5.53 0.18 -6.07
CA ILE A 158 5.18 1.11 -5.00
C ILE A 158 4.08 2.03 -5.52
N VAL A 159 2.90 1.93 -4.90
CA VAL A 159 1.80 2.85 -5.15
C VAL A 159 1.77 3.87 -4.03
N SER A 160 1.90 5.14 -4.40
CA SER A 160 1.82 6.27 -3.47
C SER A 160 0.44 6.90 -3.58
N ALA A 161 -0.17 7.15 -2.42
CA ALA A 161 -1.46 7.80 -2.31
C ALA A 161 -1.48 8.73 -1.10
N TYR A 162 -2.35 9.73 -1.13
CA TYR A 162 -2.53 10.69 -0.03
C TYR A 162 -4.00 10.83 0.34
N LEU A 163 -4.26 11.21 1.59
CA LEU A 163 -5.61 11.34 2.13
C LEU A 163 -6.34 12.47 1.43
N THR A 164 -7.55 12.20 0.96
CA THR A 164 -8.39 13.14 0.19
C THR A 164 -9.82 13.21 0.69
N GLY A 165 -10.22 12.27 1.54
CA GLY A 165 -11.56 12.23 2.11
C GLY A 165 -11.65 11.34 3.35
N VAL A 166 -12.79 11.42 4.01
CA VAL A 166 -13.18 10.55 5.11
C VAL A 166 -14.68 10.32 5.02
N SER A 167 -15.10 9.09 5.26
CA SER A 167 -16.50 8.70 5.35
C SER A 167 -16.73 7.84 6.59
N ASP A 168 -17.99 7.73 7.02
CA ASP A 168 -18.38 6.78 8.05
C ASP A 168 -18.48 5.38 7.42
N SER A 169 -18.02 4.34 8.15
CA SER A 169 -17.95 2.95 7.67
C SER A 169 -19.29 2.21 7.69
#